data_AF-A0A948V4S1-F1
#
_entry.id   AF-A0A948V4S1-F1
#
_cell.length_a   1.000
_cell.length_b   1.000
_cell.length_c   1.000
_cell.angle_alpha   90.00
_cell.angle_beta   90.00
_cell.angle_gamma   90.00
#
_symmetry.space_group_name_H-M   'P 1'
#
loop_
_entity.id
_entity.type
_entity.pdbx_description
1 polymer ?
#
loop_
_entity_poly.entity_id
_entity_poly.type
_entity_poly.pdbx_seq_one_letter_code
_entity_poly.pdbx_strand_id
1 'polypeptide(L)'
;MKKSAIFLFLILAFPNLCKAQEGDISIVIQKGLLNKVLSAIGSITGTGTANLPFHKGEYSWVAKEPRIIISPEKVEFFADVQVKVGFFKYSPKVEGVVSIEYATATNRIIVEVKSAEFEIYLGLFGKRLHITDINLAKFYKQKIEFPGPEPIDKGIEIEMQDGRKKSLLAQVESCSLNLEKGAIRVTSILSFKEKFQIGTNSATIHRE
;
A
#
# COMPACT_ATOMS: atom_id res chain seq x y z
N MET A 1 21.11 13.60 56.78
CA MET A 1 20.21 12.55 56.23
C MET A 1 20.59 12.30 54.77
N LYS A 2 21.30 11.20 54.47
CA LYS A 2 21.71 10.82 53.11
C LYS A 2 20.54 10.11 52.42
N LYS A 3 19.95 10.70 51.38
CA LYS A 3 18.98 10.03 50.53
C LYS A 3 19.74 9.43 49.34
N SER A 4 19.94 8.12 49.36
CA SER A 4 20.43 7.35 48.20
C SER A 4 19.39 7.43 47.08
N ALA A 5 19.80 7.97 45.93
CA ALA A 5 19.01 7.88 44.71
C ALA A 5 19.34 6.55 44.03
N ILE A 6 18.35 5.65 43.98
CA ILE A 6 18.42 4.41 43.21
C ILE A 6 18.12 4.78 41.76
N PHE A 7 19.12 4.67 40.89
CA PHE A 7 18.97 4.89 39.46
C PHE A 7 18.43 3.61 38.83
N LEU A 8 17.12 3.58 38.55
CA LEU A 8 16.47 2.46 37.87
C LEU A 8 16.81 2.55 36.38
N PHE A 9 17.75 1.73 35.92
CA PHE A 9 18.12 1.60 34.51
C PHE A 9 17.01 0.81 33.79
N LEU A 10 16.06 1.53 33.18
CA LEU A 10 15.03 0.93 32.33
C LEU A 10 15.72 0.47 31.03
N ILE A 11 16.02 -0.82 30.92
CA ILE A 11 16.47 -1.42 29.66
C ILE A 11 15.26 -1.42 28.72
N LEU A 12 15.13 -0.37 27.92
CA LEU A 12 14.24 -0.37 26.76
C LEU A 12 14.81 -1.39 25.77
N ALA A 13 14.23 -2.59 25.77
CA ALA A 13 14.39 -3.53 24.67
C ALA A 13 13.78 -2.86 23.44
N PHE A 14 14.61 -2.20 22.63
CA PHE A 14 14.23 -1.79 21.30
C PHE A 14 13.83 -3.07 20.54
N PRO A 15 12.61 -3.18 20.00
CA PRO A 15 12.31 -4.26 19.07
C PRO A 15 13.34 -4.17 17.95
N ASN A 16 13.93 -5.31 17.61
CA ASN A 16 14.98 -5.45 16.60
C ASN A 16 14.69 -4.51 15.42
N LEU A 17 15.46 -3.43 15.33
CA LEU A 17 15.46 -2.56 14.16
C LEU A 17 16.09 -3.41 13.07
N CYS A 18 15.25 -4.02 12.24
CA CYS A 18 15.69 -4.79 11.08
C CYS A 18 16.45 -3.80 10.18
N LYS A 19 17.78 -3.85 10.21
CA LYS A 19 18.64 -3.04 9.34
C LYS A 19 18.25 -3.33 7.90
N ALA A 20 18.31 -2.30 7.05
CA ALA A 20 18.25 -2.45 5.61
C ALA A 20 19.28 -3.50 5.18
N GLN A 21 18.81 -4.71 4.90
CA GLN A 21 19.62 -5.82 4.45
C GLN A 21 19.69 -5.73 2.93
N GLU A 22 20.88 -5.85 2.35
CA GLU A 22 21.01 -6.08 0.90
C GLU A 22 20.22 -7.34 0.58
N GLY A 23 19.13 -7.19 -0.18
CA GLY A 23 18.34 -8.32 -0.67
C GLY A 23 18.84 -8.76 -2.03
N ASP A 24 18.67 -10.04 -2.35
CA ASP A 24 19.09 -10.62 -3.63
C ASP A 24 18.27 -10.06 -4.81
N ILE A 25 17.01 -9.71 -4.56
CA ILE A 25 16.12 -9.07 -5.53
C ILE A 25 15.44 -7.87 -4.87
N SER A 26 15.31 -6.78 -5.63
CA SER A 26 14.60 -5.58 -5.20
C SER A 26 13.64 -5.06 -6.27
N ILE A 27 12.46 -4.65 -5.84
CA ILE A 27 11.51 -3.85 -6.63
C ILE A 27 11.41 -2.47 -5.99
N VAL A 28 11.50 -1.43 -6.83
CA VAL A 28 11.37 -0.03 -6.41
C VAL A 28 10.22 0.62 -7.17
N ILE A 29 9.18 1.01 -6.44
CA ILE A 29 8.02 1.73 -6.97
C ILE A 29 8.20 3.21 -6.66
N GLN A 30 8.48 3.99 -7.71
CA GLN A 30 8.62 5.44 -7.61
C GLN A 30 7.25 6.11 -7.45
N LYS A 31 7.15 7.19 -6.65
CA LYS A 31 5.94 8.01 -6.51
C LYS A 31 5.38 8.47 -7.86
N GLY A 32 6.28 8.73 -8.82
CA GLY A 32 5.92 9.16 -10.17
C GLY A 32 5.09 8.12 -10.91
N LEU A 33 5.32 6.83 -10.69
CA LEU A 33 4.50 5.76 -11.27
C LEU A 33 3.09 5.77 -10.69
N LEU A 34 2.96 5.83 -9.36
CA LEU A 34 1.66 5.92 -8.69
C LEU A 34 0.88 7.16 -9.13
N ASN A 35 1.56 8.30 -9.23
CA ASN A 35 0.93 9.55 -9.64
C ASN A 35 0.52 9.56 -11.11
N LYS A 36 1.21 8.82 -11.99
CA LYS A 36 0.75 8.59 -13.38
C LYS A 36 -0.55 7.78 -13.40
N VAL A 37 -0.68 6.75 -12.56
CA VAL A 37 -1.92 5.98 -12.43
C VAL A 37 -3.07 6.89 -11.97
N LEU A 38 -2.86 7.68 -10.91
CA LEU A 38 -3.86 8.62 -10.42
C LEU A 38 -4.23 9.70 -11.46
N SER A 39 -3.26 10.20 -12.21
CA SER A 39 -3.50 11.17 -13.28
C SER A 39 -4.31 10.57 -14.42
N ALA A 40 -4.12 9.29 -14.73
CA ALA A 40 -4.88 8.57 -15.74
C ALA A 40 -6.35 8.33 -15.33
N ILE A 41 -6.63 8.20 -14.03
CA ILE A 41 -8.00 8.17 -13.49
C ILE A 41 -8.69 9.52 -13.73
N GLY A 42 -7.94 10.62 -13.62
CA GLY A 42 -8.43 11.96 -13.89
C GLY A 42 -9.26 12.56 -12.75
N SER A 43 -10.13 13.52 -13.08
CA SER A 43 -10.97 14.19 -12.09
C SER A 43 -12.17 13.34 -11.72
N ILE A 44 -12.51 13.30 -10.44
CA ILE A 44 -13.69 12.60 -9.93
C ILE A 44 -14.71 13.63 -9.48
N THR A 45 -15.95 13.46 -9.91
CA THR A 45 -17.05 14.37 -9.59
C THR A 45 -18.15 13.66 -8.82
N GLY A 46 -18.85 14.38 -7.95
CA GLY A 46 -20.08 13.89 -7.35
C GLY A 46 -21.08 15.01 -7.12
N THR A 47 -22.35 14.64 -7.00
CA THR A 47 -23.48 15.54 -6.76
C THR A 47 -24.41 14.93 -5.72
N GLY A 48 -25.18 15.77 -5.06
CA GLY A 48 -26.23 15.33 -4.16
C GLY A 48 -27.17 16.45 -3.76
N THR A 49 -28.21 16.10 -3.01
CA THR A 49 -29.20 17.05 -2.49
C THR A 49 -28.95 17.35 -1.03
N ALA A 50 -29.14 18.60 -0.63
CA ALA A 50 -29.04 19.06 0.75
C ALA A 50 -30.32 19.80 1.14
N ASN A 51 -30.77 19.60 2.39
CA ASN A 51 -31.82 20.42 2.97
C ASN A 51 -31.21 21.75 3.41
N LEU A 52 -31.42 22.82 2.63
CA LEU A 52 -30.98 24.16 2.99
C LEU A 52 -32.09 24.86 3.78
N PRO A 53 -31.79 25.91 4.57
CA PRO A 53 -32.77 26.51 5.50
C PRO A 53 -34.08 27.03 4.88
N PHE A 54 -34.17 27.16 3.56
CA PHE A 54 -35.35 27.72 2.86
C PHE A 54 -35.82 26.92 1.65
N HIS A 55 -35.09 25.88 1.23
CA HIS A 55 -35.43 25.03 0.08
C HIS A 55 -34.52 23.80 0.07
N LYS A 56 -34.90 22.77 -0.70
CA LYS A 56 -33.95 21.72 -1.08
C LYS A 56 -32.99 22.28 -2.12
N GLY A 57 -31.70 22.28 -1.78
CA GLY A 57 -30.64 22.69 -2.68
C GLY A 57 -29.84 21.50 -3.17
N GLU A 58 -29.00 21.74 -4.18
CA GLU A 58 -28.03 20.76 -4.68
C GLU A 58 -26.63 21.19 -4.28
N TYR A 59 -25.78 20.18 -4.08
CA TYR A 59 -24.34 20.34 -4.01
C TYR A 59 -23.66 19.52 -5.11
N SER A 60 -22.50 20.01 -5.53
CA SER A 60 -21.60 19.31 -6.44
C SER A 60 -20.17 19.48 -5.97
N TRP A 61 -19.35 18.47 -6.16
CA TRP A 61 -17.93 18.53 -5.87
C TRP A 61 -17.11 17.91 -7.01
N VAL A 62 -15.88 18.40 -7.17
CA VAL A 62 -14.90 17.89 -8.13
C VAL A 62 -13.56 17.75 -7.44
N ALA A 63 -13.04 16.54 -7.31
CA ALA A 63 -11.68 16.26 -6.87
C ALA A 63 -10.73 16.33 -8.06
N LYS A 64 -9.69 17.15 -7.95
CA LYS A 64 -8.66 17.40 -8.97
C LYS A 64 -7.28 17.11 -8.40
N GLU A 65 -6.34 16.88 -9.32
CA GLU A 65 -4.93 16.70 -9.01
C GLU A 65 -4.64 15.66 -7.89
N PRO A 66 -5.25 14.46 -7.95
CA PRO A 66 -4.95 13.41 -7.00
C PRO A 66 -3.48 13.00 -7.10
N ARG A 67 -2.80 12.93 -5.96
CA ARG A 67 -1.37 12.62 -5.90
C ARG A 67 -1.02 11.91 -4.60
N ILE A 68 -0.03 11.04 -4.68
CA ILE A 68 0.60 10.38 -3.55
C ILE A 68 1.97 11.02 -3.28
N ILE A 69 2.25 11.23 -2.01
CA ILE A 69 3.56 11.59 -1.48
C ILE A 69 4.06 10.44 -0.62
N ILE A 70 5.31 10.05 -0.85
CA ILE A 70 5.98 8.98 -0.11
C ILE A 70 7.11 9.63 0.68
N SER A 71 7.06 9.49 2.00
CA SER A 71 8.07 9.91 2.95
C SER A 71 8.58 8.68 3.72
N PRO A 72 9.75 8.72 4.36
CA PRO A 72 10.28 7.57 5.10
C PRO A 72 9.36 7.04 6.20
N GLU A 73 8.48 7.88 6.75
CA GLU A 73 7.58 7.52 7.85
C GLU A 73 6.17 7.13 7.41
N LYS A 74 5.71 7.63 6.26
CA LYS A 74 4.32 7.48 5.82
C LYS A 74 4.12 7.71 4.32
N VAL A 75 3.00 7.19 3.83
CA VAL A 75 2.48 7.46 2.49
C VAL A 75 1.14 8.15 2.60
N GLU A 76 1.00 9.25 1.87
CA GLU A 76 -0.12 10.16 2.00
C GLU A 76 -0.73 10.44 0.64
N PHE A 77 -2.06 10.52 0.62
CA PHE A 77 -2.84 10.93 -0.54
C PHE A 77 -3.22 12.41 -0.39
N PHE A 78 -3.16 13.14 -1.49
CA PHE A 78 -3.62 14.53 -1.57
C PHE A 78 -4.52 14.72 -2.78
N ALA A 79 -5.55 15.56 -2.62
CA ALA A 79 -6.35 16.05 -3.74
C ALA A 79 -6.88 17.44 -3.44
N ASP A 80 -7.09 18.21 -4.50
CA ASP A 80 -7.66 19.55 -4.43
C ASP A 80 -9.13 19.45 -4.84
N VAL A 81 -10.04 19.75 -3.92
CA VAL A 81 -11.48 19.61 -4.16
C VAL A 81 -12.09 20.97 -4.41
N GLN A 82 -13.01 21.07 -5.37
CA GLN A 82 -13.87 22.23 -5.58
C GLN A 82 -15.28 21.85 -5.21
N VAL A 83 -15.87 22.52 -4.21
CA VAL A 83 -17.23 22.29 -3.74
C VAL A 83 -18.11 23.47 -4.14
N LYS A 84 -19.32 23.18 -4.61
CA LYS A 84 -20.40 24.14 -4.85
C LYS A 84 -21.64 23.67 -4.10
N VAL A 85 -22.23 24.56 -3.30
CA VAL A 85 -23.50 24.34 -2.59
C VAL A 85 -24.40 25.55 -2.87
N GLY A 86 -25.44 25.37 -3.69
CA GLY A 86 -26.21 26.50 -4.21
C GLY A 86 -25.32 27.56 -4.88
N PHE A 87 -25.29 28.78 -4.34
CA PHE A 87 -24.44 29.89 -4.81
C PHE A 87 -23.04 29.93 -4.17
N PHE A 88 -22.80 29.15 -3.11
CA PHE A 88 -21.52 29.15 -2.40
C PHE A 88 -20.54 28.19 -3.06
N LYS A 89 -19.28 28.62 -3.15
CA LYS A 89 -18.17 27.82 -3.66
C LYS A 89 -16.97 27.95 -2.74
N TYR A 90 -16.27 26.84 -2.53
CA TYR A 90 -15.01 26.82 -1.78
C TYR A 90 -14.15 25.65 -2.24
N SER A 91 -12.88 25.61 -1.82
CA SER A 91 -11.93 24.60 -2.31
C SER A 91 -11.08 24.03 -1.19
N PRO A 92 -11.53 22.98 -0.50
CA PRO A 92 -10.72 22.34 0.52
C PRO A 92 -9.60 21.51 -0.12
N LYS A 93 -8.46 21.46 0.57
CA LYS A 93 -7.42 20.46 0.30
C LYS A 93 -7.70 19.23 1.13
N VAL A 94 -7.63 18.07 0.51
CA VAL A 94 -7.88 16.77 1.16
C VAL A 94 -6.56 16.07 1.34
N GLU A 95 -6.33 15.60 2.56
CA GLU A 95 -5.23 14.71 2.92
C GLU A 95 -5.83 13.36 3.31
N GLY A 96 -5.15 12.28 2.93
CA GLY A 96 -5.62 10.93 3.11
C GLY A 96 -4.52 9.95 3.45
N VAL A 97 -4.89 8.83 4.04
CA VAL A 97 -3.98 7.76 4.42
C VAL A 97 -3.87 6.74 3.30
N VAL A 98 -2.65 6.33 2.97
CA VAL A 98 -2.37 5.26 2.01
C VAL A 98 -1.69 4.11 2.74
N SER A 99 -2.21 2.89 2.57
CA SER A 99 -1.55 1.68 3.06
C SER A 99 -0.71 1.05 1.96
N ILE A 100 0.51 0.63 2.32
CA ILE A 100 1.36 -0.21 1.48
C ILE A 100 1.56 -1.55 2.17
N GLU A 101 1.33 -2.63 1.43
CA GLU A 101 1.49 -4.01 1.92
C GLU A 101 2.29 -4.84 0.91
N TYR A 102 3.12 -5.76 1.40
CA TYR A 102 3.67 -6.84 0.59
C TYR A 102 3.06 -8.18 0.99
N ALA A 103 2.15 -8.70 0.14
CA ALA A 103 1.48 -9.97 0.33
C ALA A 103 2.33 -11.12 -0.22
N THR A 104 3.24 -11.64 0.61
CA THR A 104 4.21 -12.71 0.29
C THR A 104 3.56 -13.95 -0.34
N ALA A 105 2.41 -14.39 0.16
CA ALA A 105 1.71 -15.57 -0.35
C ALA A 105 1.35 -15.47 -1.84
N THR A 106 1.17 -14.25 -2.35
CA THR A 106 0.82 -13.98 -3.76
C THR A 106 1.92 -13.25 -4.52
N ASN A 107 3.05 -12.95 -3.87
CA ASN A 107 4.12 -12.09 -4.38
C ASN A 107 3.57 -10.75 -4.96
N ARG A 108 2.75 -10.04 -4.19
CA ARG A 108 2.14 -8.76 -4.63
C ARG A 108 2.44 -7.62 -3.68
N ILE A 109 2.88 -6.50 -4.24
CA ILE A 109 2.95 -5.22 -3.55
C ILE A 109 1.64 -4.47 -3.81
N ILE A 110 0.93 -4.12 -2.75
CA ILE A 110 -0.41 -3.56 -2.79
C ILE A 110 -0.38 -2.14 -2.26
N VAL A 111 -0.88 -1.19 -3.05
CA VAL A 111 -1.04 0.22 -2.67
C VAL A 111 -2.53 0.56 -2.67
N GLU A 112 -3.04 1.09 -1.55
CA GLU A 112 -4.46 1.38 -1.39
C GLU A 112 -4.66 2.70 -0.62
N VAL A 113 -5.52 3.57 -1.13
CA VAL A 113 -5.99 4.76 -0.40
C VAL A 113 -7.06 4.32 0.59
N LYS A 114 -6.79 4.42 1.89
CA LYS A 114 -7.69 3.94 2.95
C LYS A 114 -8.73 4.96 3.36
N SER A 115 -8.34 6.22 3.45
CA SER A 115 -9.23 7.33 3.81
C SER A 115 -8.76 8.60 3.13
N ALA A 116 -9.70 9.48 2.77
CA ALA A 116 -9.44 10.82 2.27
C ALA A 116 -10.75 11.61 2.37
N GLU A 117 -10.98 12.24 3.52
CA GLU A 117 -12.30 12.79 3.87
C GLU A 117 -12.33 14.31 3.78
N PHE A 118 -13.44 14.86 3.30
CA PHE A 118 -13.70 16.28 3.35
C PHE A 118 -15.17 16.58 3.63
N GLU A 119 -15.38 17.69 4.32
CA GLU A 119 -16.71 18.15 4.69
C GLU A 119 -17.33 19.00 3.58
N ILE A 120 -18.58 18.69 3.27
CA ILE A 120 -19.50 19.59 2.57
C ILE A 120 -20.29 20.38 3.59
N TYR A 121 -20.19 21.71 3.54
CA TYR A 121 -20.91 22.62 4.44
C TYR A 121 -21.45 23.84 3.68
N LEU A 122 -22.44 24.49 4.29
CA LEU A 122 -22.96 25.79 3.85
C LEU A 122 -22.56 26.88 4.86
N GLY A 123 -21.92 27.95 4.39
CA GLY A 123 -21.62 29.13 5.21
C GLY A 123 -22.83 30.05 5.32
N LEU A 124 -23.36 30.26 6.53
CA LEU A 124 -24.51 31.13 6.81
C LEU A 124 -24.23 32.00 8.02
N PHE A 125 -24.29 33.32 7.85
CA PHE A 125 -24.14 34.29 8.95
C PHE A 125 -22.91 34.03 9.85
N GLY A 126 -21.77 33.69 9.23
CA GLY A 126 -20.51 33.38 9.93
C GLY A 126 -20.45 31.99 10.58
N LYS A 127 -21.50 31.18 10.50
CA LYS A 127 -21.55 29.79 10.97
C LYS A 127 -21.45 28.81 9.80
N ARG A 128 -20.88 27.64 10.05
CA ARG A 128 -20.85 26.53 9.10
C ARG A 128 -21.98 25.55 9.45
N LEU A 129 -22.91 25.38 8.53
CA LEU A 129 -23.93 24.34 8.59
C LEU A 129 -23.41 23.10 7.86
N HIS A 130 -23.10 22.05 8.60
CA HIS A 130 -22.69 20.77 8.05
C HIS A 130 -23.78 20.18 7.12
N ILE A 131 -23.39 19.63 5.98
CA ILE A 131 -24.28 18.94 5.04
C ILE A 131 -23.97 17.46 5.01
N THR A 132 -22.72 17.09 4.68
CA THR A 132 -22.29 15.69 4.59
C THR A 132 -20.78 15.59 4.52
N ASP A 133 -20.25 14.40 4.82
CA ASP A 133 -18.84 14.06 4.61
C ASP A 133 -18.67 13.17 3.39
N ILE A 134 -17.69 13.50 2.55
CA ILE A 134 -17.32 12.72 1.39
C ILE A 134 -15.96 12.08 1.64
N ASN A 135 -15.91 10.76 1.51
CA ASN A 135 -14.65 10.01 1.56
C ASN A 135 -14.22 9.63 0.13
N LEU A 136 -13.19 10.32 -0.37
CA LEU A 136 -12.62 10.13 -1.70
C LEU A 136 -12.03 8.73 -1.90
N ALA A 137 -11.58 8.04 -0.84
CA ALA A 137 -11.06 6.68 -0.93
C ALA A 137 -12.08 5.71 -1.56
N LYS A 138 -13.39 5.96 -1.38
CA LYS A 138 -14.47 5.18 -1.99
C LYS A 138 -14.52 5.28 -3.52
N PHE A 139 -13.86 6.27 -4.12
CA PHE A 139 -13.77 6.45 -5.57
C PHE A 139 -12.42 5.98 -6.12
N TYR A 140 -11.38 5.89 -5.28
CA TYR A 140 -10.09 5.27 -5.57
C TYR A 140 -10.01 3.82 -5.03
N LYS A 141 -11.11 3.07 -5.12
CA LYS A 141 -11.26 1.71 -4.54
C LYS A 141 -10.31 0.67 -5.13
N GLN A 142 -9.84 0.88 -6.35
CA GLN A 142 -8.99 -0.09 -7.02
C GLN A 142 -7.62 -0.10 -6.32
N LYS A 143 -7.25 -1.25 -5.78
CA LYS A 143 -5.88 -1.48 -5.31
C LYS A 143 -4.94 -1.41 -6.50
N ILE A 144 -3.83 -0.68 -6.35
CA ILE A 144 -2.77 -0.68 -7.35
C ILE A 144 -1.80 -1.79 -6.95
N GLU A 145 -1.72 -2.83 -7.76
CA GLU A 145 -0.94 -4.03 -7.46
C GLU A 145 0.26 -4.14 -8.41
N PHE A 146 1.42 -4.44 -7.84
CA PHE A 146 2.67 -4.68 -8.56
C PHE A 146 3.23 -6.06 -8.19
N PRO A 147 3.97 -6.73 -9.07
CA PRO A 147 4.73 -7.92 -8.70
C PRO A 147 5.76 -7.56 -7.63
N GLY A 148 5.94 -8.45 -6.65
CA GLY A 148 7.01 -8.35 -5.67
C GLY A 148 8.31 -9.00 -6.14
N PRO A 149 9.37 -8.93 -5.31
CA PRO A 149 10.73 -9.30 -5.69
C PRO A 149 11.00 -10.83 -5.74
N GLU A 150 10.04 -11.68 -6.13
CA GLU A 150 10.31 -13.11 -6.33
C GLU A 150 10.57 -13.48 -7.80
N PRO A 151 11.40 -14.50 -8.08
CA PRO A 151 11.54 -15.07 -9.41
C PRO A 151 10.18 -15.55 -9.97
N ILE A 152 9.95 -15.27 -11.24
CA ILE A 152 8.78 -15.78 -11.97
C ILE A 152 8.86 -17.30 -12.08
N ASP A 153 10.04 -17.82 -12.43
CA ASP A 153 10.34 -19.24 -12.39
C ASP A 153 11.04 -19.59 -11.07
N LYS A 154 10.40 -20.46 -10.29
CA LYS A 154 10.93 -20.91 -9.00
C LYS A 154 11.79 -22.17 -9.15
N GLY A 155 11.76 -22.84 -10.30
CA GLY A 155 12.50 -24.06 -10.55
C GLY A 155 13.69 -23.83 -11.46
N ILE A 156 14.87 -24.33 -11.08
CA ILE A 156 16.05 -24.37 -11.96
C ILE A 156 16.44 -25.82 -12.13
N GLU A 157 16.40 -26.32 -13.35
CA GLU A 157 16.94 -27.64 -13.70
C GLU A 157 18.35 -27.50 -14.26
N ILE A 158 19.28 -28.26 -13.70
CA ILE A 158 20.69 -28.25 -14.07
C ILE A 158 21.11 -29.68 -14.39
N GLU A 159 21.67 -29.90 -15.57
CA GLU A 159 22.31 -31.16 -15.94
C GLU A 159 23.76 -31.16 -15.42
N MET A 160 24.11 -32.18 -14.66
CA MET A 160 25.45 -32.37 -14.10
C MET A 160 26.36 -33.07 -15.11
N GLN A 161 27.68 -32.96 -14.92
CA GLN A 161 28.67 -33.59 -15.80
C GLN A 161 28.57 -35.13 -15.85
N ASP A 162 27.97 -35.74 -14.85
CA ASP A 162 27.69 -37.19 -14.79
C ASP A 162 26.33 -37.58 -15.41
N GLY A 163 25.65 -36.63 -16.06
CA GLY A 163 24.33 -36.82 -16.69
C GLY A 163 23.15 -36.81 -15.72
N ARG A 164 23.38 -36.65 -14.40
CA ARG A 164 22.27 -36.49 -13.44
C ARG A 164 21.61 -35.13 -13.59
N LYS A 165 20.30 -35.06 -13.38
CA LYS A 165 19.55 -33.80 -13.32
C LYS A 165 19.37 -33.38 -11.86
N LYS A 166 19.77 -32.15 -11.54
CA LYS A 166 19.52 -31.50 -10.26
C LYS A 166 18.42 -30.45 -10.43
N SER A 167 17.37 -30.54 -9.62
CA SER A 167 16.30 -29.54 -9.59
C SER A 167 16.43 -28.69 -8.33
N LEU A 168 16.62 -27.39 -8.49
CA LEU A 168 16.67 -26.42 -7.40
C LEU A 168 15.35 -25.64 -7.35
N LEU A 169 14.87 -25.36 -6.14
CA LEU A 169 13.72 -24.51 -5.88
C LEU A 169 14.15 -23.24 -5.15
N ALA A 170 13.85 -22.09 -5.75
CA ALA A 170 13.97 -20.80 -5.10
C ALA A 170 12.89 -20.65 -4.02
N GLN A 171 13.29 -20.24 -2.82
CA GLN A 171 12.44 -19.96 -1.68
C GLN A 171 12.78 -18.57 -1.14
N VAL A 172 11.76 -17.78 -0.80
CA VAL A 172 11.97 -16.54 -0.06
C VAL A 172 12.22 -16.87 1.41
N GLU A 173 13.39 -16.50 1.91
CA GLU A 173 13.71 -16.66 3.33
C GLU A 173 13.18 -15.50 4.16
N SER A 174 13.36 -14.29 3.63
CA SER A 174 12.89 -13.06 4.27
C SER A 174 12.60 -12.01 3.22
N CYS A 175 11.78 -11.03 3.62
CA CYS A 175 11.48 -9.86 2.83
C CYS A 175 11.45 -8.62 3.71
N SER A 176 11.73 -7.46 3.11
CA SER A 176 11.58 -6.17 3.77
C SER A 176 10.84 -5.19 2.87
N LEU A 177 10.03 -4.34 3.48
CA LEU A 177 9.37 -3.20 2.83
C LEU A 177 9.85 -1.94 3.54
N ASN A 178 10.48 -1.05 2.78
CA ASN A 178 11.00 0.22 3.28
C ASN A 178 10.43 1.38 2.47
N LEU A 179 10.03 2.44 3.18
CA LEU A 179 9.67 3.69 2.55
C LEU A 179 10.91 4.56 2.45
N GLU A 180 11.23 4.98 1.23
CA GLU A 180 12.26 5.96 0.94
C GLU A 180 11.58 7.25 0.50
N LYS A 181 12.30 8.37 0.58
CA LYS A 181 11.76 9.65 0.08
C LYS A 181 11.41 9.51 -1.40
N GLY A 182 10.12 9.47 -1.71
CA GLY A 182 9.58 9.33 -3.05
C GLY A 182 9.51 7.91 -3.62
N ALA A 183 9.78 6.86 -2.85
CA ALA A 183 9.72 5.48 -3.36
C ALA A 183 9.34 4.44 -2.28
N ILE A 184 8.69 3.37 -2.72
CA ILE A 184 8.52 2.14 -1.94
C ILE A 184 9.56 1.15 -2.44
N ARG A 185 10.40 0.62 -1.55
CA ARG A 185 11.33 -0.46 -1.86
C ARG A 185 10.88 -1.73 -1.18
N VAL A 186 10.77 -2.80 -1.95
CA VAL A 186 10.58 -4.15 -1.42
C VAL A 186 11.78 -4.98 -1.82
N THR A 187 12.38 -5.68 -0.86
CA THR A 187 13.50 -6.60 -1.08
C THR A 187 13.15 -7.99 -0.60
N SER A 188 13.76 -9.00 -1.21
CA SER A 188 13.72 -10.38 -0.72
C SER A 188 15.09 -11.01 -0.73
N ILE A 189 15.32 -11.91 0.22
CA ILE A 189 16.46 -12.81 0.27
C ILE A 189 15.97 -14.20 -0.13
N LEU A 190 16.72 -14.84 -1.01
CA LEU A 190 16.39 -16.14 -1.58
C LEU A 190 17.34 -17.22 -1.09
N SER A 191 16.81 -18.43 -0.93
CA SER A 191 17.63 -19.64 -0.90
C SER A 191 17.17 -20.64 -1.94
N PHE A 192 18.11 -21.47 -2.37
CA PHE A 192 17.88 -22.52 -3.34
C PHE A 192 18.04 -23.87 -2.67
N LYS A 193 16.96 -24.66 -2.62
CA LYS A 193 16.98 -26.01 -2.05
C LYS A 193 16.74 -27.04 -3.12
N GLU A 194 17.39 -28.18 -2.99
CA GLU A 194 17.18 -29.29 -3.90
C GLU A 194 15.78 -29.89 -3.73
N LYS A 195 15.06 -30.05 -4.83
CA LYS A 195 13.74 -30.69 -4.85
C LYS A 195 13.92 -32.20 -4.75
N PHE A 196 13.77 -32.76 -3.55
CA PHE A 196 13.71 -34.20 -3.39
C PHE A 196 12.42 -34.75 -4.02
N GLN A 197 12.55 -35.55 -5.08
CA GLN A 197 11.43 -36.33 -5.58
C GLN A 197 11.28 -37.60 -4.72
N ILE A 198 10.18 -37.68 -3.96
CA ILE A 198 9.78 -38.95 -3.34
C ILE A 198 9.22 -39.82 -4.47
N GLY A 199 9.99 -40.81 -4.91
CA GLY A 199 9.54 -41.75 -5.92
C GLY A 199 8.35 -42.56 -5.40
N THR A 200 7.15 -42.29 -5.92
CA THR A 200 6.01 -43.20 -5.81
C THR A 200 6.24 -44.36 -6.77
N ASN A 201 6.93 -45.41 -6.29
CA ASN A 201 6.90 -46.71 -6.94
C ASN A 201 5.47 -47.26 -6.83
N SER A 202 4.67 -47.10 -7.88
CA SER A 202 3.46 -47.90 -8.06
C SER A 202 3.89 -49.35 -8.30
N ALA A 203 3.80 -50.17 -7.25
CA ALA A 203 3.88 -51.62 -7.39
C ALA A 203 2.53 -52.10 -7.96
N THR A 204 2.51 -52.40 -9.26
CA THR A 204 1.45 -53.18 -9.90
C THR A 204 1.49 -54.59 -9.34
N ILE A 205 0.55 -54.94 -8.45
CA ILE A 205 0.35 -56.32 -8.01
C ILE A 205 -0.53 -57.00 -9.06
N HIS A 206 0.08 -57.84 -9.91
CA HIS A 206 -0.64 -58.89 -10.60
C HIS A 206 -0.90 -60.03 -9.60
N ARG A 207 -2.16 -60.37 -9.38
CA ARG A 207 -2.57 -61.65 -8.79
C ARG A 207 -3.08 -62.53 -9.93
N GLU A 208 -2.42 -63.67 -10.09
CA GLU A 208 -2.95 -64.87 -10.75
C GLU A 208 -4.05 -65.51 -9.90
#